data_AF-A0A7S1JTH2-F1
#
_entry.id   AF-A0A7S1JTH2-F1
#
_cell.length_a   1.000
_cell.length_b   1.000
_cell.length_c   1.000
_cell.angle_alpha   90.00
_cell.angle_beta   90.00
_cell.angle_gamma   90.00
#
_symmetry.space_group_name_H-M   'P 1'
#
loop_
_entity.id
_entity.type
_entity.pdbx_description
1 polymer ?
#
loop_
_entity_poly.entity_id
_entity_poly.type
_entity_poly.pdbx_seq_one_letter_code
_entity_poly.pdbx_strand_id
1 'polypeptide(L)'
;VVDLPPEDAVAFLGHCKASDLSFIPLIAPTSTQARVQQLAAAASSFIYCVSLTGVTGTRDADTWNRITADLKDTLSIIRQFTKLPVAVGFGISKGEHVERLASLGTDGFVVGSALVNAIEGVAAKGSSGVAERCAAIEAVCTDLKAHAARTAALANGQPPMAANGVAPQSPTDPSK
;
A
#
# COMPACT_ATOMS: atom_id res chain seq x y z
N VAL A 1 -4.89 -1.94 -18.47
CA VAL A 1 -5.55 -0.73 -19.02
C VAL A 1 -6.39 -0.14 -17.89
N VAL A 2 -6.22 1.16 -17.59
CA VAL A 2 -6.90 1.80 -16.45
C VAL A 2 -8.35 2.14 -16.80
N ASP A 3 -8.57 2.70 -17.99
CA ASP A 3 -9.90 3.07 -18.49
C ASP A 3 -10.38 2.07 -19.54
N LEU A 4 -10.58 0.82 -19.13
CA LEU A 4 -11.16 -0.21 -20.01
C LEU A 4 -12.68 -0.21 -19.88
N PRO A 5 -13.43 0.17 -20.92
CA PRO A 5 -14.88 0.18 -20.84
C PRO A 5 -15.43 -1.27 -20.78
N PRO A 6 -16.62 -1.49 -20.19
CA PRO A 6 -17.18 -2.83 -19.99
C PRO A 6 -17.34 -3.66 -21.27
N GLU A 7 -17.67 -3.02 -22.39
CA GLU A 7 -17.85 -3.65 -23.71
C GLU A 7 -16.57 -4.33 -24.21
N ASP A 8 -15.41 -3.73 -23.98
CA ASP A 8 -14.12 -4.26 -24.41
C ASP A 8 -13.51 -5.22 -23.37
N ALA A 9 -14.04 -5.22 -22.14
CA ALA A 9 -13.49 -5.98 -21.03
C ALA A 9 -13.51 -7.50 -21.29
N VAL A 10 -14.56 -8.02 -21.93
CA VAL A 10 -14.67 -9.46 -22.20
C VAL A 10 -13.56 -9.93 -23.16
N ALA A 11 -13.38 -9.21 -24.27
CA ALA A 11 -12.34 -9.53 -25.24
C ALA A 11 -10.95 -9.38 -24.63
N PHE A 12 -10.71 -8.31 -23.87
CA PHE A 12 -9.43 -8.08 -23.19
C PHE A 12 -9.10 -9.20 -22.19
N LEU A 13 -10.06 -9.61 -21.37
CA LEU A 13 -9.88 -10.72 -20.41
C LEU A 13 -9.56 -12.03 -21.12
N GLY A 14 -10.16 -12.28 -22.29
CA GLY A 14 -9.82 -13.43 -23.15
C GLY A 14 -8.35 -13.42 -23.57
N HIS A 15 -7.84 -12.27 -24.03
CA HIS A 15 -6.43 -12.12 -24.41
C HIS A 15 -5.48 -12.26 -23.22
N CYS A 16 -5.84 -11.70 -22.06
CA CYS A 16 -5.07 -11.86 -20.83
C CYS A 16 -4.92 -13.35 -20.48
N LYS A 17 -6.03 -14.10 -20.47
CA LYS A 17 -6.00 -15.54 -20.18
C LYS A 17 -5.19 -16.33 -21.21
N ALA A 18 -5.33 -16.01 -22.50
CA ALA A 18 -4.57 -16.67 -23.56
C ALA A 18 -3.06 -16.39 -23.49
N SER A 19 -2.67 -15.28 -22.87
CA SER A 19 -1.27 -14.83 -22.74
C SER A 19 -0.69 -15.08 -21.34
N ASP A 20 -1.39 -15.81 -20.46
CA ASP A 20 -1.02 -16.03 -19.06
C ASP A 20 -0.75 -14.73 -18.27
N LEU A 21 -1.50 -13.67 -18.60
CA LEU A 21 -1.44 -12.38 -17.93
C LEU A 21 -2.57 -12.25 -16.91
N SER A 22 -2.21 -11.77 -15.72
CA SER A 22 -3.17 -11.51 -14.65
C SER A 22 -3.92 -10.20 -14.87
N PHE A 23 -5.24 -10.23 -14.71
CA PHE A 23 -6.05 -9.02 -14.69
C PHE A 23 -6.23 -8.51 -13.26
N ILE A 24 -5.77 -7.28 -13.03
CA ILE A 24 -5.86 -6.58 -11.74
C ILE A 24 -6.85 -5.43 -11.88
N PRO A 25 -8.10 -5.57 -11.41
CA PRO A 25 -9.08 -4.50 -11.49
C PRO A 25 -8.82 -3.42 -10.44
N LEU A 26 -9.19 -2.20 -10.80
CA LEU A 26 -9.20 -1.06 -9.89
C LEU A 26 -10.61 -0.90 -9.32
N ILE A 27 -10.70 -0.85 -7.98
CA ILE A 27 -11.93 -0.56 -7.26
C ILE A 27 -11.72 0.72 -6.45
N ALA A 28 -12.70 1.60 -6.46
CA ALA A 28 -12.70 2.80 -5.65
C ALA A 28 -13.85 2.83 -4.65
N PRO A 29 -13.79 3.60 -3.56
CA PRO A 29 -14.89 3.71 -2.61
C PRO A 29 -16.22 4.19 -3.19
N THR A 30 -16.20 4.90 -4.32
CA THR A 30 -17.42 5.31 -5.03
C THR A 30 -17.97 4.23 -5.97
N SER A 31 -17.32 3.07 -6.06
CA SER A 31 -17.76 1.97 -6.93
C SER A 31 -19.04 1.35 -6.35
N THR A 32 -20.04 1.18 -7.20
CA THR A 32 -21.29 0.52 -6.78
C THR A 32 -21.03 -0.95 -6.45
N GLN A 33 -21.84 -1.52 -5.57
CA GLN A 33 -21.74 -2.93 -5.21
C GLN A 33 -21.82 -3.87 -6.43
N ALA A 34 -22.70 -3.56 -7.39
CA ALA A 34 -22.81 -4.31 -8.64
C ALA A 34 -21.49 -4.26 -9.44
N ARG A 35 -20.83 -3.10 -9.49
CA ARG A 35 -19.52 -2.96 -10.15
C ARG A 35 -18.43 -3.74 -9.41
N VAL A 36 -18.42 -3.70 -8.08
CA VAL A 36 -17.48 -4.47 -7.25
C VAL A 36 -17.62 -5.97 -7.52
N GLN A 37 -18.85 -6.49 -7.56
CA GLN A 37 -19.10 -7.90 -7.87
C GLN A 37 -18.55 -8.31 -9.24
N GLN A 38 -18.81 -7.51 -10.28
CA GLN A 38 -18.31 -7.77 -11.63
C GLN A 38 -16.78 -7.78 -11.68
N LEU A 39 -16.13 -6.80 -11.05
CA LEU A 39 -14.68 -6.68 -11.04
C LEU A 39 -14.04 -7.80 -10.22
N ALA A 40 -14.62 -8.15 -9.07
CA ALA A 40 -14.14 -9.23 -8.22
C ALA A 40 -14.19 -10.60 -8.94
N ALA A 41 -15.22 -10.84 -9.77
CA ALA A 41 -15.33 -12.06 -10.57
C ALA A 41 -14.32 -12.11 -11.73
N ALA A 42 -13.87 -10.96 -12.23
CA ALA A 42 -12.88 -10.86 -13.31
C ALA A 42 -11.43 -10.88 -12.82
N ALA A 43 -11.18 -10.55 -11.55
CA ALA A 43 -9.85 -10.46 -10.96
C ALA A 43 -9.12 -11.81 -10.98
N SER A 44 -7.81 -11.78 -11.23
CA SER A 44 -6.98 -13.01 -11.28
C SER A 44 -6.11 -13.21 -10.03
N SER A 45 -5.39 -12.18 -9.59
CA SER A 45 -4.38 -12.33 -8.53
C SER A 45 -4.67 -11.51 -7.29
N PHE A 46 -5.05 -10.24 -7.49
CA PHE A 46 -5.41 -9.34 -6.41
C PHE A 46 -6.33 -8.23 -6.96
N ILE A 47 -6.95 -7.50 -6.05
CA ILE A 47 -7.75 -6.31 -6.36
C ILE A 47 -6.96 -5.09 -5.93
N TYR A 48 -6.89 -4.08 -6.79
CA TYR A 48 -6.27 -2.81 -6.45
C TYR A 48 -7.35 -1.80 -6.02
N CYS A 49 -7.45 -1.56 -4.71
CA CYS A 49 -8.31 -0.52 -4.18
C CYS A 49 -7.60 0.85 -4.23
N VAL A 50 -8.14 1.77 -5.00
CA VAL A 50 -7.57 3.12 -5.23
C VAL A 50 -8.48 4.20 -4.64
N SER A 51 -7.89 5.31 -4.22
CA SER A 51 -8.68 6.50 -3.90
C SER A 51 -8.88 7.35 -5.16
N LEU A 52 -10.13 7.64 -5.51
CA LEU A 52 -10.48 8.59 -6.60
C LEU A 52 -10.30 10.05 -6.20
N THR A 53 -10.13 10.34 -4.91
CA THR A 53 -9.79 11.69 -4.46
C THR A 53 -8.32 11.94 -4.79
N GLY A 54 -8.10 12.50 -5.98
CA GLY A 54 -6.80 12.78 -6.54
C GLY A 54 -5.87 13.53 -5.59
N VAL A 55 -4.61 13.07 -5.58
CA VAL A 55 -3.35 13.81 -5.51
C VAL A 55 -3.23 15.11 -4.67
N THR A 56 -2.16 15.08 -3.85
CA THR A 56 -1.39 16.18 -3.22
C THR A 56 -1.77 16.61 -1.80
N GLY A 57 -0.77 16.64 -0.91
CA GLY A 57 -0.81 17.36 0.35
C GLY A 57 -1.02 16.50 1.60
N THR A 58 -0.24 16.80 2.63
CA THR A 58 -0.41 16.37 4.03
C THR A 58 -1.88 16.46 4.43
N ARG A 59 -2.57 15.32 4.49
CA ARG A 59 -3.94 15.21 4.98
C ARG A 59 -3.97 15.50 6.48
N ASP A 60 -4.90 16.32 6.92
CA ASP A 60 -5.25 16.46 8.33
C ASP A 60 -5.86 15.16 8.88
N ALA A 61 -5.99 15.09 10.21
CA ALA A 61 -6.51 13.91 10.88
C ALA A 61 -7.95 13.55 10.42
N ASP A 62 -8.78 14.56 10.14
CA ASP A 62 -10.17 14.38 9.74
C ASP A 62 -10.32 13.77 8.36
N THR A 63 -9.45 14.17 7.42
CA THR A 63 -9.42 13.57 6.09
C THR A 63 -9.01 12.10 6.19
N TRP A 64 -7.99 11.78 6.98
CA TRP A 64 -7.58 10.39 7.25
C TRP A 64 -8.70 9.55 7.90
N ASN A 65 -9.48 10.13 8.81
CA ASN A 65 -10.64 9.47 9.41
C ASN A 65 -11.67 9.04 8.35
N ARG A 66 -12.06 9.95 7.44
CA ARG A 66 -13.00 9.64 6.35
C ARG A 66 -12.46 8.55 5.43
N ILE A 67 -11.21 8.67 5.00
CA ILE A 67 -10.55 7.67 4.15
C ILE A 67 -10.59 6.28 4.77
N THR A 68 -10.29 6.18 6.08
CA THR A 68 -10.30 4.89 6.75
C THR A 68 -11.71 4.31 6.88
N ALA A 69 -12.73 5.14 7.06
CA ALA A 69 -14.12 4.70 7.10
C ALA A 69 -14.56 4.17 5.72
N ASP A 70 -14.37 4.99 4.67
CA ASP A 70 -14.73 4.62 3.30
C ASP A 70 -14.02 3.34 2.83
N LEU A 71 -12.73 3.22 3.17
CA LEU A 71 -11.95 2.03 2.85
C LEU A 71 -12.48 0.80 3.61
N LYS A 72 -12.81 0.92 4.89
CA LYS A 72 -13.34 -0.21 5.68
C LYS A 72 -14.63 -0.76 5.07
N ASP A 73 -15.53 0.11 4.65
CA ASP A 73 -16.78 -0.28 3.99
C ASP A 73 -16.50 -0.92 2.63
N THR A 74 -15.60 -0.33 1.84
CA THR A 74 -15.19 -0.86 0.54
C THR A 74 -14.58 -2.27 0.66
N LEU A 75 -13.66 -2.46 1.61
CA LEU A 75 -13.06 -3.77 1.89
C LEU A 75 -14.14 -4.78 2.28
N SER A 76 -15.08 -4.39 3.15
CA SER A 76 -16.18 -5.25 3.57
C SER A 76 -17.06 -5.69 2.40
N ILE A 77 -17.32 -4.80 1.43
CA ILE A 77 -18.06 -5.13 0.21
C ILE A 77 -17.24 -6.07 -0.69
N ILE A 78 -15.95 -5.78 -0.92
CA ILE A 78 -15.07 -6.61 -1.76
C ILE A 78 -15.02 -8.04 -1.21
N ARG A 79 -14.85 -8.20 0.10
CA ARG A 79 -14.73 -9.52 0.76
C ARG A 79 -16.00 -10.37 0.67
N GLN A 80 -17.17 -9.78 0.40
CA GLN A 80 -18.39 -10.55 0.13
C GLN A 80 -18.31 -11.32 -1.19
N PHE A 81 -17.50 -10.86 -2.15
CA PHE A 81 -17.45 -11.41 -3.50
C PHE A 81 -16.15 -12.17 -3.82
N THR A 82 -15.09 -12.02 -3.01
CA THR A 82 -13.81 -12.67 -3.27
C THR A 82 -12.94 -12.82 -2.03
N LYS A 83 -12.05 -13.82 -2.08
CA LYS A 83 -10.97 -14.04 -1.10
C LYS A 83 -9.61 -13.57 -1.60
N LEU A 84 -9.53 -13.01 -2.81
CA LEU A 84 -8.28 -12.50 -3.36
C LEU A 84 -7.71 -11.38 -2.47
N PRO A 85 -6.37 -11.25 -2.40
CA PRO A 85 -5.72 -10.14 -1.73
C PRO A 85 -6.22 -8.78 -2.25
N VAL A 86 -6.30 -7.80 -1.36
CA VAL A 86 -6.64 -6.41 -1.69
C VAL A 86 -5.46 -5.51 -1.33
N ALA A 87 -4.86 -4.92 -2.37
CA ALA A 87 -3.82 -3.91 -2.22
C ALA A 87 -4.43 -2.51 -2.25
N VAL A 88 -3.93 -1.58 -1.44
CA VAL A 88 -4.47 -0.22 -1.34
C VAL A 88 -3.46 0.85 -1.78
N GLY A 89 -3.94 1.82 -2.56
CA GLY A 89 -3.15 2.95 -3.07
C GLY A 89 -3.81 4.28 -2.74
N PHE A 90 -3.54 4.79 -1.53
CA PHE A 90 -4.23 5.94 -0.94
C PHE A 90 -3.29 7.13 -0.67
N GLY A 91 -2.21 7.25 -1.46
CA GLY A 91 -1.18 8.29 -1.23
C GLY A 91 -0.29 7.98 -0.03
N ILE A 92 0.13 6.72 0.08
CA ILE A 92 1.00 6.24 1.16
C ILE A 92 2.38 6.87 0.98
N SER A 93 2.85 7.56 2.01
CA SER A 93 4.14 8.27 2.00
C SER A 93 4.86 8.25 3.35
N LYS A 94 4.17 7.83 4.41
CA LYS A 94 4.70 7.71 5.76
C LYS A 94 4.32 6.36 6.34
N GLY A 95 5.16 5.85 7.23
CA GLY A 95 4.89 4.63 7.96
C GLY A 95 3.57 4.63 8.74
N GLU A 96 3.17 5.76 9.33
CA GLU A 96 1.87 5.92 10.02
C GLU A 96 0.67 5.62 9.09
N HIS A 97 0.77 5.96 7.80
CA HIS A 97 -0.29 5.63 6.84
C HIS A 97 -0.39 4.11 6.65
N VAL A 98 0.74 3.41 6.63
CA VAL A 98 0.80 1.95 6.53
C VAL A 98 0.17 1.31 7.75
N GLU A 99 0.58 1.71 8.96
CA GLU A 99 0.06 1.15 10.21
C GLU A 99 -1.47 1.32 10.31
N ARG A 100 -1.94 2.53 9.96
CA ARG A 100 -3.37 2.86 9.96
C ARG A 100 -4.16 2.04 8.96
N LEU A 101 -3.69 1.89 7.72
CA LEU A 101 -4.38 1.13 6.68
C LEU A 101 -4.26 -0.39 6.90
N ALA A 102 -3.16 -0.88 7.45
CA ALA A 102 -2.96 -2.27 7.83
C ALA A 102 -3.99 -2.71 8.89
N SER A 103 -4.26 -1.84 9.87
CA SER A 103 -5.25 -2.11 10.92
C SER A 103 -6.68 -2.37 10.41
N LEU A 104 -6.98 -1.99 9.16
CA LEU A 104 -8.27 -2.20 8.51
C LEU A 104 -8.40 -3.56 7.79
N GLY A 105 -7.34 -4.38 7.78
CA GLY A 105 -7.35 -5.70 7.11
C GLY A 105 -7.02 -5.63 5.61
N THR A 106 -6.11 -4.71 5.24
CA THR A 106 -5.54 -4.65 3.89
C THR A 106 -4.41 -5.67 3.73
N ASP A 107 -4.27 -6.27 2.54
CA ASP A 107 -3.25 -7.31 2.30
C ASP A 107 -1.97 -6.76 1.66
N GLY A 108 -2.00 -5.52 1.19
CA GLY A 108 -0.85 -4.90 0.54
C GLY A 108 -1.00 -3.41 0.33
N PHE A 109 0.13 -2.77 0.03
CA PHE A 109 0.23 -1.32 -0.14
C PHE A 109 0.88 -1.00 -1.49
N VAL A 110 0.28 -0.07 -2.23
CA VAL A 110 0.84 0.46 -3.47
C VAL A 110 1.35 1.87 -3.22
N VAL A 111 2.64 2.08 -3.50
CA VAL A 111 3.36 3.33 -3.22
C VAL A 111 3.93 3.86 -4.53
N GLY A 112 3.32 4.91 -5.08
CA GLY A 112 3.77 5.57 -6.32
C GLY A 112 4.38 6.93 -6.04
N SER A 113 3.54 7.91 -5.69
CA SER A 113 3.95 9.32 -5.57
C SER A 113 5.11 9.55 -4.59
N ALA A 114 5.20 8.80 -3.49
CA ALA A 114 6.31 8.94 -2.55
C ALA A 114 7.66 8.56 -3.17
N LEU A 115 7.68 7.54 -4.03
CA LEU A 115 8.90 7.11 -4.75
C LEU A 115 9.29 8.14 -5.81
N VAL A 116 8.31 8.63 -6.58
CA VAL A 116 8.55 9.70 -7.57
C VAL A 116 9.10 10.96 -6.89
N ASN A 117 8.47 11.41 -5.80
CA ASN A 117 8.92 12.57 -5.04
C ASN A 117 10.33 12.39 -4.45
N ALA A 118 10.69 11.18 -4.02
CA ALA A 118 12.04 10.89 -3.52
C ALA A 118 13.08 11.03 -4.63
N ILE A 119 12.78 10.55 -5.84
CA ILE A 119 13.65 10.69 -7.02
C ILE A 119 13.80 12.17 -7.42
N GLU A 120 12.68 12.90 -7.50
CA GLU A 120 12.67 14.32 -7.85
C GLU A 120 13.40 15.19 -6.82
N GLY A 121 13.25 14.87 -5.53
CA GLY A 121 13.91 15.58 -4.45
C GLY A 121 15.44 15.47 -4.47
N VAL A 122 16.00 14.39 -5.04
CA VAL A 122 17.44 14.27 -5.29
C VAL A 122 17.86 15.14 -6.48
N ALA A 123 17.10 15.10 -7.58
CA ALA A 123 17.37 15.90 -8.77
C ALA A 123 17.35 17.42 -8.48
N ALA A 124 16.41 17.87 -7.64
CA ALA A 124 16.28 19.27 -7.23
C ALA A 124 17.48 19.79 -6.42
N LYS A 125 18.27 18.91 -5.80
CA LYS A 125 19.46 19.26 -5.00
C LYS A 125 20.73 19.39 -5.84
N GLY A 126 20.62 19.41 -7.17
CA GLY A 126 21.75 19.50 -8.09
C GLY A 126 22.51 18.19 -8.27
N SER A 127 22.05 17.10 -7.64
CA SER A 127 22.60 15.77 -7.85
C SER A 127 21.86 15.02 -8.94
N SER A 128 22.61 14.47 -9.89
CA SER A 128 22.08 13.65 -10.99
C SER A 128 22.48 12.17 -10.87
N GLY A 129 23.12 11.78 -9.77
CA GLY A 129 23.60 10.42 -9.58
C GLY A 129 22.46 9.40 -9.54
N VAL A 130 22.55 8.36 -10.38
CA VAL A 130 21.63 7.21 -10.30
C VAL A 130 21.70 6.56 -8.91
N ALA A 131 22.90 6.47 -8.33
CA ALA A 131 23.12 5.91 -7.00
C ALA A 131 22.32 6.63 -5.90
N GLU A 132 22.28 7.96 -5.92
CA GLU A 132 21.54 8.73 -4.91
C GLU A 132 20.03 8.58 -5.07
N ARG A 133 19.54 8.50 -6.31
CA ARG A 133 18.12 8.21 -6.58
C ARG A 133 17.73 6.81 -6.11
N CYS A 134 18.59 5.82 -6.35
CA CYS A 134 18.41 4.47 -5.81
C CYS A 134 18.39 4.47 -4.28
N ALA A 135 19.32 5.18 -3.62
CA ALA A 135 19.36 5.29 -2.17
C ALA A 135 18.09 5.97 -1.61
N ALA A 136 17.57 6.99 -2.29
CA ALA A 136 16.33 7.67 -1.89
C ALA A 136 15.10 6.73 -1.98
N ILE A 137 14.99 5.95 -3.06
CA ILE A 137 13.95 4.93 -3.23
C ILE A 137 14.08 3.86 -2.13
N GLU A 138 15.30 3.37 -1.88
CA GLU A 138 15.59 2.34 -0.89
C GLU A 138 15.23 2.81 0.53
N ALA A 139 15.52 4.06 0.87
CA ALA A 139 15.12 4.65 2.14
C ALA A 139 13.60 4.64 2.34
N VAL A 140 12.83 5.08 1.33
CA VAL A 140 11.36 5.04 1.38
C VAL A 140 10.84 3.61 1.50
N CYS A 141 11.36 2.70 0.68
CA CYS A 141 10.95 1.29 0.73
C CYS A 141 11.26 0.64 2.08
N THR A 142 12.44 0.91 2.65
CA THR A 142 12.87 0.33 3.93
C THR A 142 11.99 0.83 5.07
N ASP A 143 11.71 2.13 5.12
CA ASP A 143 10.84 2.73 6.14
C ASP A 143 9.43 2.12 6.10
N LEU A 144 8.79 2.11 4.93
CA LEU A 144 7.42 1.63 4.79
C LEU A 144 7.32 0.12 5.02
N LYS A 145 8.31 -0.68 4.59
CA LYS A 145 8.36 -2.13 4.87
C LYS A 145 8.52 -2.40 6.36
N ALA A 146 9.33 -1.62 7.08
CA ALA A 146 9.50 -1.80 8.51
C ALA A 146 8.18 -1.57 9.26
N HIS A 147 7.41 -0.56 8.88
CA HIS A 147 6.08 -0.29 9.44
C HIS A 147 5.10 -1.43 9.12
N ALA A 148 5.04 -1.88 7.86
CA ALA A 148 4.19 -3.01 7.46
C ALA A 148 4.51 -4.29 8.26
N ALA A 149 5.79 -4.61 8.41
CA ALA A 149 6.25 -5.78 9.15
C ALA A 149 5.89 -5.71 10.64
N ARG A 150 6.04 -4.54 11.28
CA ARG A 150 5.64 -4.35 12.67
C ARG A 150 4.14 -4.52 12.85
N THR A 151 3.32 -3.96 11.98
CA THR A 151 1.86 -4.14 12.09
C THR A 151 1.44 -5.59 11.87
N ALA A 152 2.06 -6.29 10.93
CA ALA A 152 1.82 -7.71 10.71
C ALA A 152 2.21 -8.56 11.94
N ALA A 153 3.35 -8.27 12.58
CA ALA A 153 3.77 -8.96 13.80
C ALA A 153 2.78 -8.74 14.97
N LEU A 154 2.33 -7.49 15.16
CA LEU A 154 1.33 -7.13 16.17
C LEU A 154 -0.01 -7.84 15.94
N ALA A 155 -0.46 -7.94 14.68
CA ALA A 155 -1.70 -8.64 14.32
C ALA A 155 -1.62 -10.16 14.59
N ASN A 156 -0.43 -10.76 14.52
CA ASN A 156 -0.19 -12.19 14.74
C ASN A 156 0.22 -12.53 16.19
N GLY A 157 0.23 -11.56 17.11
CA GLY A 157 0.64 -11.78 18.51
C GLY A 157 2.13 -12.05 18.71
N GLN A 158 2.97 -11.76 17.72
CA GLN A 158 4.43 -11.84 17.85
C GLN A 158 4.99 -10.50 18.36
N PRO A 159 5.83 -10.51 19.41
CA PRO A 159 6.45 -9.27 19.88
C PRO A 159 7.32 -8.66 18.78
N PRO A 160 7.33 -7.32 18.63
CA PRO A 160 8.15 -6.66 17.63
C PRO A 160 9.62 -7.01 17.88
N MET A 161 10.27 -7.59 16.86
CA MET A 161 11.71 -7.88 16.89
C MET A 161 12.47 -6.57 17.16
N ALA A 162 13.21 -6.53 18.26
CA ALA A 162 13.96 -5.36 18.70
C ALA A 162 14.95 -4.92 17.60
N ALA A 163 14.80 -3.68 17.13
CA ALA A 163 15.77 -3.07 16.25
C ALA A 163 17.04 -2.74 17.04
N ASN A 164 18.15 -3.37 16.63
CA ASN A 164 19.54 -3.10 17.00
C ASN A 164 19.92 -3.18 18.49
N GLY A 165 20.62 -4.26 18.83
CA GLY A 165 21.33 -4.43 20.08
C GLY A 165 22.46 -3.40 20.24
N VAL A 166 22.21 -2.40 21.08
CA VAL A 166 23.26 -1.82 21.92
C VAL A 166 23.20 -2.60 23.22
N ALA A 167 24.20 -3.45 23.45
CA ALA A 167 24.35 -4.15 24.72
C ALA A 167 24.51 -3.11 25.85
N PRO A 168 23.75 -3.21 26.95
CA PRO A 168 24.00 -2.34 28.10
C PRO A 168 25.34 -2.72 28.71
N GLN A 169 26.27 -1.77 28.78
CA GLN A 169 27.50 -1.93 29.53
C GLN A 169 27.17 -2.14 31.02
N SER A 170 27.72 -3.22 31.58
CA SER A 170 27.64 -3.53 33.00
C SER A 170 28.34 -2.46 33.84
N PRO A 171 27.75 -2.00 34.97
CA PRO A 171 28.41 -1.06 35.85
C PRO A 171 29.55 -1.74 36.61
N THR A 172 30.75 -1.19 36.50
CA THR A 172 31.90 -1.53 37.35
C THR A 172 31.64 -1.04 38.77
N ASP A 173 31.59 -1.98 39.71
CA ASP A 173 31.53 -1.76 41.16
C ASP A 173 32.91 -1.29 41.69
N PRO A 174 33.03 -0.13 42.36
CA PRO A 174 34.26 0.30 43.00
C PRO A 174 34.26 -0.15 44.47
N SER A 175 34.64 -1.40 44.73
CA SER A 175 34.98 -1.88 46.08
C SER A 175 35.84 -3.14 46.05
N LYS A 176 37.11 -2.99 45.64
CA LYS A 176 38.31 -3.60 46.24
C LYS A 176 39.56 -3.24 45.45
#